data_AF-A0ABD0X2L8-F1
#
_entry.id   AF-A0ABD0X2L8-F1
#
_cell.length_a   1.000
_cell.length_b   1.000
_cell.length_c   1.000
_cell.angle_alpha   90.00
_cell.angle_beta   90.00
_cell.angle_gamma   90.00
#
_symmetry.space_group_name_H-M   'P 1'
#
loop_
_entity.id
_entity.type
_entity.pdbx_description
1 polymer ?
#
loop_
_entity_poly.entity_id
_entity_poly.type
_entity_poly.pdbx_seq_one_letter_code
_entity_poly.pdbx_strand_id
1 'polypeptide(L)'
;MEVVLGVFAILAGFLEGLENFCYFNQNETECYGPLGGNVYLHLSCDAKDYNEFTLTKDNEKHIVRMKLNKTIIDESLRNRTQFFVNNVTFMIQYTEMNDSAVYKLEMFKNGSSQCIRDLRLSIEAPVSSPQLTSECLDGTVRVSCSSQGDNVQFTWTLNGHTVPDTDGTVGNETNIITLRKGLSGCLRCDVRNNVSNKHKSTEIKPFPGFRLADCTLNGTKIFKWVDTTDNSLCVDPTFVPLATVTEASSVRNDLDQQDSCHRCSALWINIIYVKCAEIFILLAVCLGSYWFYRRKTVGSRASEVSSVDHVWN
;
A
#
# COMPACT_ATOMS: atom_id res chain seq x y z
N MET A 1 15.72 13.63 -18.49
CA MET A 1 15.49 13.03 -17.16
C MET A 1 14.05 13.20 -16.67
N GLU A 2 13.33 14.25 -17.07
CA GLU A 2 11.91 14.45 -16.68
C GLU A 2 10.94 13.38 -17.22
N VAL A 3 11.14 12.89 -18.44
CA VAL A 3 10.29 11.83 -19.03
C VAL A 3 10.39 10.52 -18.24
N VAL A 4 11.56 10.23 -17.65
CA VAL A 4 11.79 9.02 -16.86
C VAL A 4 11.07 9.12 -15.51
N LEU A 5 11.13 10.28 -14.86
CA LEU A 5 10.41 10.54 -13.60
C LEU A 5 8.88 10.48 -13.77
N GLY A 6 8.36 10.99 -14.90
CA GLY A 6 6.94 10.87 -15.24
C GLY A 6 6.48 9.43 -15.43
N VAL A 7 7.29 8.59 -16.07
CA VAL A 7 6.98 7.15 -16.26
C VAL A 7 7.06 6.38 -14.95
N PHE A 8 8.00 6.72 -14.05
CA PHE A 8 8.07 6.11 -12.71
C PHE A 8 6.91 6.50 -11.80
N ALA A 9 6.39 7.73 -11.88
CA ALA A 9 5.20 8.14 -11.13
C ALA A 9 3.94 7.37 -11.59
N ILE A 10 3.83 7.10 -12.90
CA ILE A 10 2.74 6.29 -13.47
C ILE A 10 2.89 4.81 -13.04
N LEU A 11 4.10 4.26 -13.02
CA LEU A 11 4.36 2.87 -12.58
C LEU A 11 4.21 2.67 -11.07
N ALA A 12 4.55 3.67 -10.25
CA ALA A 12 4.32 3.62 -8.80
C ALA A 12 2.82 3.72 -8.47
N GLY A 13 2.06 4.55 -9.18
CA GLY A 13 0.59 4.58 -9.10
C GLY A 13 -0.08 3.30 -9.61
N PHE A 14 0.59 2.54 -10.48
CA PHE A 14 0.09 1.27 -11.03
C PHE A 14 0.27 0.06 -10.07
N LEU A 15 1.13 0.18 -9.05
CA LEU A 15 1.32 -0.89 -8.04
C LEU A 15 0.48 -0.69 -6.77
N GLU A 16 -0.17 0.47 -6.60
CA GLU A 16 -1.01 0.79 -5.44
C GLU A 16 -2.52 0.55 -5.67
N GLY A 17 -2.90 0.04 -6.84
CA GLY A 17 -4.26 -0.42 -7.11
C GLY A 17 -4.24 -1.87 -7.55
N LEU A 18 -4.18 -2.82 -6.61
CA LEU A 18 -4.68 -4.15 -6.92
C LEU A 18 -6.11 -3.94 -7.42
N GLU A 19 -6.39 -4.29 -8.68
CA GLU A 19 -7.77 -4.33 -9.15
C GLU A 19 -8.57 -5.18 -8.15
N ASN A 20 -9.59 -4.58 -7.52
CA ASN A 20 -10.36 -5.23 -6.46
C ASN A 20 -11.28 -6.30 -7.07
N PHE A 21 -10.71 -7.48 -7.30
CA PHE A 21 -11.44 -8.65 -7.74
C PHE A 21 -12.04 -9.39 -6.55
N CYS A 22 -13.36 -9.46 -6.52
CA CYS A 22 -14.10 -10.36 -5.64
C CYS A 22 -14.38 -11.67 -6.35
N TYR A 23 -14.05 -12.78 -5.69
CA TYR A 23 -14.27 -14.13 -6.21
C TYR A 23 -15.33 -14.83 -5.40
N PHE A 24 -16.31 -15.44 -6.07
CA PHE A 24 -17.34 -16.27 -5.45
C PHE A 24 -16.72 -17.63 -5.09
N ASN A 25 -16.32 -17.81 -3.84
CA ASN A 25 -15.76 -19.07 -3.35
C ASN A 25 -16.82 -19.94 -2.68
N GLN A 26 -16.51 -21.22 -2.44
CA GLN A 26 -17.44 -22.20 -1.85
C GLN A 26 -18.00 -21.80 -0.48
N ASN A 27 -17.26 -20.99 0.28
CA ASN A 27 -17.69 -20.45 1.56
C ASN A 27 -18.14 -19.00 1.36
N GLU A 28 -19.10 -18.54 2.18
CA GLU A 28 -19.45 -17.12 2.27
C GLU A 28 -18.16 -16.31 2.35
N THR A 29 -17.92 -15.51 1.31
CA THR A 29 -16.68 -14.77 1.13
C THR A 29 -16.95 -13.31 1.40
N GLU A 30 -16.12 -12.69 2.24
CA GLU A 30 -16.15 -11.25 2.46
C GLU A 30 -15.22 -10.58 1.46
N CYS A 31 -15.74 -9.56 0.76
CA CYS A 31 -14.99 -8.74 -0.17
C CYS A 31 -15.21 -7.27 0.11
N TYR A 32 -14.19 -6.46 -0.15
CA TYR A 32 -14.21 -5.03 0.13
C TYR A 32 -14.02 -4.21 -1.14
N GLY A 33 -14.73 -3.10 -1.23
CA GLY A 33 -14.65 -2.16 -2.35
C GLY A 33 -14.51 -0.72 -1.89
N PRO A 34 -13.69 0.12 -2.53
CA PRO A 34 -13.53 1.52 -2.13
C PRO A 34 -14.74 2.36 -2.53
N LEU A 35 -15.22 3.23 -1.65
CA LEU A 35 -16.24 4.23 -2.00
C LEU A 35 -15.75 5.12 -3.16
N GLY A 36 -16.58 5.26 -4.19
CA GLY A 36 -16.29 6.05 -5.40
C GLY A 36 -15.32 5.38 -6.39
N GLY A 37 -14.78 4.21 -6.07
CA GLY A 37 -13.89 3.44 -6.95
C GLY A 37 -14.64 2.38 -7.76
N ASN A 38 -13.92 1.32 -8.13
CA ASN A 38 -14.48 0.21 -8.92
C ASN A 38 -14.34 -1.11 -8.16
N VAL A 39 -15.31 -2.01 -8.36
CA VAL A 39 -15.28 -3.40 -7.88
C VAL A 39 -15.53 -4.34 -9.04
N TYR A 40 -14.77 -5.44 -9.09
CA TYR A 40 -14.87 -6.46 -10.12
C TYR A 40 -15.35 -7.77 -9.52
N LEU A 41 -16.58 -8.17 -9.81
CA LEU A 41 -17.16 -9.43 -9.37
C LEU A 41 -16.84 -10.51 -10.40
N HIS A 42 -15.92 -11.41 -10.08
CA HIS A 42 -15.58 -12.54 -10.95
C HIS A 42 -16.60 -13.67 -10.76
N LEU A 43 -17.47 -13.87 -11.75
CA LEU A 43 -18.61 -14.78 -11.66
C LEU A 43 -18.18 -16.18 -12.10
N SER A 44 -17.54 -16.91 -11.19
CA SER A 44 -17.03 -18.26 -11.45
C SER A 44 -17.60 -19.30 -10.49
N CYS A 45 -17.71 -20.53 -10.99
CA CYS A 45 -17.92 -21.74 -10.20
C CYS A 45 -17.02 -22.87 -10.72
N ASP A 46 -16.89 -23.94 -9.94
CA ASP A 46 -16.10 -25.13 -10.30
C ASP A 46 -16.68 -25.89 -11.51
N ALA A 47 -17.97 -25.70 -11.80
CA ALA A 47 -18.66 -26.34 -12.91
C ALA A 47 -18.33 -25.68 -14.26
N LYS A 48 -17.92 -26.50 -15.23
CA LYS A 48 -17.70 -26.06 -16.61
C LYS A 48 -18.99 -26.13 -17.44
N ASP A 49 -19.09 -25.25 -18.43
CA ASP A 49 -20.14 -25.23 -19.47
C ASP A 49 -21.56 -24.83 -18.98
N TYR A 50 -21.67 -23.78 -18.18
CA TYR A 50 -22.96 -23.14 -17.89
C TYR A 50 -23.44 -22.34 -19.11
N ASN A 51 -24.75 -22.31 -19.32
CA ASN A 51 -25.38 -21.53 -20.39
C ASN A 51 -26.27 -20.39 -19.88
N GLU A 52 -26.44 -20.30 -18.56
CA GLU A 52 -27.24 -19.30 -17.89
C GLU A 52 -26.67 -19.01 -16.49
N PHE A 53 -26.71 -17.75 -16.08
CA PHE A 53 -26.44 -17.37 -14.68
C PHE A 53 -27.32 -16.20 -14.27
N THR A 54 -27.53 -16.09 -12.97
CA THR A 54 -28.19 -14.95 -12.33
C THR A 54 -27.35 -14.44 -11.17
N LEU A 55 -27.22 -13.13 -11.08
CA LEU A 55 -26.65 -12.45 -9.93
C LEU A 55 -27.77 -11.67 -9.24
N THR A 56 -27.98 -11.97 -7.96
CA THR A 56 -29.06 -11.40 -7.15
C THR A 56 -28.47 -10.64 -5.99
N LYS A 57 -28.95 -9.42 -5.74
CA LYS A 57 -28.58 -8.60 -4.59
C LYS A 57 -29.61 -8.81 -3.47
N ASP A 58 -29.12 -9.12 -2.27
CA ASP A 58 -29.88 -9.32 -1.03
C ASP A 58 -31.05 -10.31 -1.16
N ASN A 59 -30.95 -11.29 -2.05
CA ASN A 59 -32.02 -12.25 -2.40
C ASN A 59 -33.34 -11.63 -2.89
N GLU A 60 -33.40 -10.31 -3.12
CA GLU A 60 -34.63 -9.62 -3.53
C GLU A 60 -34.60 -9.24 -5.00
N LYS A 61 -33.45 -8.75 -5.48
CA LYS A 61 -33.36 -8.08 -6.78
C LYS A 61 -32.34 -8.76 -7.69
N HIS A 62 -32.79 -9.27 -8.83
CA HIS A 62 -31.89 -9.74 -9.86
C HIS A 62 -31.24 -8.56 -10.58
N ILE A 63 -29.92 -8.43 -10.42
CA ILE A 63 -29.16 -7.32 -11.00
C ILE A 63 -28.56 -7.67 -12.36
N VAL A 64 -28.22 -8.95 -12.57
CA VAL A 64 -27.70 -9.45 -13.83
C VAL A 64 -28.30 -10.81 -14.11
N ARG A 65 -28.75 -11.02 -15.36
CA ARG A 65 -29.11 -12.34 -15.87
C ARG A 65 -28.47 -12.52 -17.23
N MET A 66 -27.80 -13.64 -17.42
CA MET A 66 -27.27 -14.03 -18.74
C MET A 66 -27.89 -15.36 -19.13
N LYS A 67 -28.34 -15.48 -20.37
CA LYS A 67 -28.83 -16.74 -20.96
C LYS A 67 -28.44 -16.80 -22.42
N LEU A 68 -27.78 -17.90 -22.83
CA LEU A 68 -27.33 -18.10 -24.23
C LEU A 68 -26.58 -16.87 -24.80
N ASN A 69 -25.60 -16.34 -24.06
CA ASN A 69 -24.81 -15.15 -24.39
C ASN A 69 -25.58 -13.82 -24.52
N LYS A 70 -26.86 -13.78 -24.13
CA LYS A 70 -27.62 -12.52 -23.99
C LYS A 70 -27.65 -12.12 -22.52
N THR A 71 -27.19 -10.91 -22.22
CA THR A 71 -27.14 -10.37 -20.86
C THR A 71 -28.18 -9.26 -20.68
N ILE A 72 -28.93 -9.35 -19.58
CA ILE A 72 -29.86 -8.33 -19.11
C ILE A 72 -29.33 -7.82 -17.78
N ILE A 73 -29.11 -6.51 -17.70
CA ILE A 73 -28.68 -5.82 -16.48
C ILE A 73 -29.82 -4.93 -16.02
N ASP A 74 -30.06 -4.91 -14.70
CA ASP A 74 -31.06 -4.05 -14.09
C ASP A 74 -30.81 -2.56 -14.39
N GLU A 75 -31.89 -1.82 -14.63
CA GLU A 75 -31.80 -0.41 -15.03
C GLU A 75 -31.15 0.48 -13.97
N SER A 76 -31.32 0.17 -12.68
CA SER A 76 -30.74 1.00 -11.61
C SER A 76 -29.22 0.95 -11.58
N LEU A 77 -28.60 -0.07 -12.19
CA LEU A 77 -27.16 -0.26 -12.22
C LEU A 77 -26.57 -0.11 -13.63
N ARG A 78 -27.41 -0.04 -14.68
CA ARG A 78 -26.98 -0.02 -16.09
C ARG A 78 -25.94 1.05 -16.40
N ASN A 79 -26.04 2.24 -15.80
CA ASN A 79 -25.15 3.37 -16.10
C ASN A 79 -23.78 3.29 -15.42
N ARG A 80 -23.63 2.38 -14.45
CA ARG A 80 -22.41 2.24 -13.64
C ARG A 80 -21.85 0.83 -13.67
N THR A 81 -22.29 0.00 -14.62
CA THR A 81 -21.87 -1.40 -14.67
C THR A 81 -21.47 -1.83 -16.07
N GLN A 82 -20.57 -2.80 -16.11
CA GLN A 82 -20.11 -3.40 -17.34
C GLN A 82 -19.92 -4.89 -17.13
N PHE A 83 -20.44 -5.69 -18.05
CA PHE A 83 -20.21 -7.13 -18.04
C PHE A 83 -19.20 -7.51 -19.12
N PHE A 84 -18.09 -8.12 -18.69
CA PHE A 84 -17.05 -8.61 -19.55
C PHE A 84 -17.26 -10.12 -19.78
N VAL A 85 -17.82 -10.45 -20.95
CA VAL A 85 -18.19 -11.84 -21.27
C VAL A 85 -16.98 -12.78 -21.31
N ASN A 86 -15.83 -12.30 -21.81
CA ASN A 86 -14.65 -13.14 -22.05
C ASN A 86 -14.04 -13.72 -20.75
N ASN A 87 -14.07 -12.97 -19.66
CA ASN A 87 -13.56 -13.36 -18.35
C ASN A 87 -14.68 -13.46 -17.29
N VAL A 88 -15.94 -13.43 -17.75
CA VAL A 88 -17.16 -13.56 -16.93
C VAL A 88 -17.11 -12.68 -15.68
N THR A 89 -16.74 -11.41 -15.88
CA THR A 89 -16.55 -10.45 -14.80
C THR A 89 -17.58 -9.35 -14.89
N PHE A 90 -18.24 -9.05 -13.78
CA PHE A 90 -19.19 -7.96 -13.64
C PHE A 90 -18.56 -6.82 -12.85
N MET A 91 -18.34 -5.69 -13.49
CA MET A 91 -17.78 -4.49 -12.87
C MET A 91 -18.90 -3.56 -12.40
N ILE A 92 -18.74 -3.02 -11.19
CA ILE A 92 -19.51 -1.90 -10.66
C ILE A 92 -18.54 -0.71 -10.53
N GLN A 93 -18.87 0.40 -11.18
CA GLN A 93 -18.11 1.65 -11.19
C GLN A 93 -18.70 2.65 -10.21
N TYR A 94 -17.84 3.55 -9.72
CA TYR A 94 -18.20 4.61 -8.78
C TYR A 94 -18.99 4.07 -7.58
N THR A 95 -18.52 2.98 -6.99
CA THR A 95 -19.24 2.25 -5.93
C THR A 95 -19.76 3.16 -4.82
N GLU A 96 -21.00 2.95 -4.43
CA GLU A 96 -21.70 3.70 -3.39
C GLU A 96 -21.86 2.82 -2.14
N MET A 97 -22.08 3.43 -0.96
CA MET A 97 -22.30 2.65 0.27
C MET A 97 -23.46 1.65 0.13
N ASN A 98 -24.49 2.01 -0.62
CA ASN A 98 -25.65 1.15 -0.90
C ASN A 98 -25.29 -0.05 -1.79
N ASP A 99 -24.15 -0.08 -2.47
CA ASP A 99 -23.72 -1.29 -3.19
C ASP A 99 -23.29 -2.42 -2.24
N SER A 100 -23.05 -2.11 -0.95
CA SER A 100 -22.80 -3.11 0.08
C SER A 100 -24.01 -4.01 0.27
N ALA A 101 -23.83 -5.32 0.09
CA ALA A 101 -24.90 -6.31 0.10
C ALA A 101 -24.36 -7.73 0.09
N VAL A 102 -25.26 -8.70 0.28
CA VAL A 102 -24.97 -10.10 -0.08
C VAL A 102 -25.38 -10.33 -1.53
N TYR A 103 -24.39 -10.63 -2.36
CA TYR A 103 -24.56 -10.99 -3.75
C TYR A 103 -24.61 -12.50 -3.87
N LYS A 104 -25.67 -13.01 -4.50
CA LYS A 104 -25.87 -14.43 -4.75
C LYS A 104 -25.71 -14.73 -6.23
N LEU A 105 -24.70 -15.52 -6.56
CA LEU A 105 -24.47 -16.07 -7.88
C LEU A 105 -25.13 -17.44 -7.98
N GLU A 106 -25.99 -17.62 -8.98
CA GLU A 106 -26.53 -18.92 -9.34
C GLU A 106 -26.25 -19.22 -10.81
N MET A 107 -25.68 -20.39 -11.10
CA MET A 107 -25.32 -20.81 -12.45
C MET A 107 -26.09 -22.07 -12.83
N PHE A 108 -26.59 -22.09 -14.06
CA PHE A 108 -27.47 -23.13 -14.57
C PHE A 108 -26.86 -23.81 -15.80
N LYS A 109 -27.13 -25.12 -15.92
CA LYS A 109 -26.86 -25.94 -17.10
C LYS A 109 -28.11 -26.70 -17.47
N ASN A 110 -28.60 -26.49 -18.69
CA ASN A 110 -29.81 -27.13 -19.21
C ASN A 110 -31.04 -26.95 -18.28
N GLY A 111 -31.15 -25.80 -17.62
CA GLY A 111 -32.23 -25.50 -16.68
C GLY A 111 -32.05 -26.04 -15.26
N SER A 112 -30.99 -26.81 -14.98
CA SER A 112 -30.66 -27.29 -13.64
C SER A 112 -29.61 -26.41 -12.99
N SER A 113 -29.87 -25.93 -11.77
CA SER A 113 -28.90 -25.20 -10.95
C SER A 113 -27.70 -26.11 -10.68
N GLN A 114 -26.51 -25.67 -11.10
CA GLN A 114 -25.25 -26.40 -10.91
C GLN A 114 -24.45 -25.83 -9.74
N CYS A 115 -24.63 -24.54 -9.47
CA CYS A 115 -23.82 -23.83 -8.51
C CYS A 115 -24.59 -22.66 -7.93
N ILE A 116 -24.52 -22.53 -6.61
CA ILE A 116 -25.00 -21.39 -5.85
C ILE A 116 -23.86 -20.95 -4.94
N ARG A 117 -23.52 -19.66 -4.96
CA ARG A 117 -22.47 -19.05 -4.15
C ARG A 117 -22.90 -17.67 -3.67
N ASP A 118 -22.56 -17.35 -2.44
CA ASP A 118 -22.85 -16.06 -1.83
C ASP A 118 -21.53 -15.31 -1.54
N LEU A 119 -21.55 -14.01 -1.80
CA LEU A 119 -20.44 -13.09 -1.58
C LEU A 119 -20.97 -11.86 -0.84
N ARG A 120 -20.40 -11.55 0.32
CA ARG A 120 -20.68 -10.30 1.04
C ARG A 120 -19.74 -9.22 0.53
N LEU A 121 -20.28 -8.21 -0.13
CA LEU A 121 -19.54 -7.01 -0.53
C LEU A 121 -19.77 -5.92 0.52
N SER A 122 -18.69 -5.35 1.03
CA SER A 122 -18.69 -4.21 1.96
C SER A 122 -17.95 -3.04 1.31
N ILE A 123 -18.62 -1.92 1.11
CA ILE A 123 -18.00 -0.70 0.60
C ILE A 123 -17.46 0.13 1.76
N GLU A 124 -16.19 0.54 1.67
CA GLU A 124 -15.51 1.33 2.70
C GLU A 124 -14.98 2.65 2.10
N ALA A 125 -15.09 3.73 2.86
CA ALA A 125 -14.41 4.99 2.55
C ALA A 125 -12.88 4.80 2.68
N PRO A 126 -12.09 5.10 1.61
CA PRO A 126 -10.64 5.02 1.69
C PRO A 126 -10.05 5.93 2.78
N VAL A 127 -8.91 5.53 3.33
CA VAL A 127 -8.22 6.31 4.34
C VAL A 127 -7.64 7.60 3.75
N SER A 128 -7.74 8.69 4.50
CA SER A 128 -7.12 9.97 4.16
C SER A 128 -5.61 9.99 4.43
N SER A 129 -4.90 10.99 3.91
CA SER A 129 -3.48 11.18 4.24
C SER A 129 -3.32 11.43 5.75
N PRO A 130 -2.54 10.60 6.47
CA PRO A 130 -2.44 10.70 7.93
C PRO A 130 -1.82 12.02 8.37
N GLN A 131 -2.34 12.56 9.47
CA GLN A 131 -1.77 13.73 10.14
C GLN A 131 -1.12 13.30 11.46
N LEU A 132 0.11 13.74 11.67
CA LEU A 132 0.86 13.48 12.90
C LEU A 132 0.89 14.74 13.77
N THR A 133 0.59 14.58 15.04
CA THR A 133 0.81 15.62 16.05
C THR A 133 1.58 15.03 17.21
N SER A 134 2.49 15.82 17.76
CA SER A 134 3.32 15.41 18.90
C SER A 134 3.21 16.42 20.01
N GLU A 135 3.04 15.93 21.23
CA GLU A 135 3.04 16.72 22.45
C GLU A 135 4.01 16.16 23.47
N CYS A 136 4.29 17.01 24.43
CA CYS A 136 5.46 16.95 25.27
C CYS A 136 4.98 16.83 26.73
N LEU A 137 5.04 15.62 27.31
CA LEU A 137 4.47 15.31 28.63
C LEU A 137 5.54 14.79 29.59
N ASP A 138 5.97 15.62 30.55
CA ASP A 138 6.88 15.25 31.64
C ASP A 138 8.13 14.47 31.19
N GLY A 139 8.68 14.88 30.03
CA GLY A 139 9.85 14.29 29.37
C GLY A 139 9.58 13.08 28.47
N THR A 140 8.34 12.61 28.37
CA THR A 140 7.87 11.66 27.34
C THR A 140 7.23 12.39 26.17
N VAL A 141 7.28 11.81 24.97
CA VAL A 141 6.66 12.39 23.78
C VAL A 141 5.41 11.59 23.44
N ARG A 142 4.23 12.19 23.57
CA ARG A 142 2.97 11.57 23.12
C ARG A 142 2.73 11.98 21.68
N VAL A 143 2.58 11.01 20.79
CA VAL A 143 2.34 11.24 19.36
C VAL A 143 0.98 10.67 19.01
N SER A 144 0.17 11.45 18.30
CA SER A 144 -1.09 11.00 17.74
C SER A 144 -1.06 11.02 16.21
N CYS A 145 -1.73 10.03 15.62
CA CYS A 145 -1.95 9.91 14.19
C CYS A 145 -3.45 9.95 13.93
N SER A 146 -3.91 10.89 13.11
CA SER A 146 -5.32 10.98 12.75
C SER A 146 -5.52 10.76 11.26
N SER A 147 -6.56 10.01 10.91
CA SER A 147 -7.03 9.82 9.55
C SER A 147 -8.54 9.63 9.53
N GLN A 148 -9.18 10.13 8.47
CA GLN A 148 -10.55 9.77 8.08
C GLN A 148 -10.53 8.42 7.34
N GLY A 149 -11.70 7.79 7.22
CA GLY A 149 -11.92 6.49 6.58
C GLY A 149 -12.78 5.57 7.45
N ASP A 150 -13.20 4.43 6.88
CA ASP A 150 -13.93 3.39 7.63
C ASP A 150 -12.98 2.32 8.16
N ASN A 151 -13.30 1.74 9.32
CA ASN A 151 -12.56 0.61 9.94
C ASN A 151 -11.04 0.82 10.02
N VAL A 152 -10.62 2.05 10.32
CA VAL A 152 -9.22 2.46 10.26
C VAL A 152 -8.37 1.75 11.31
N GLN A 153 -7.26 1.16 10.87
CA GLN A 153 -6.23 0.55 11.69
C GLN A 153 -4.93 1.34 11.61
N PHE A 154 -4.21 1.42 12.73
CA PHE A 154 -2.94 2.14 12.84
C PHE A 154 -1.79 1.14 13.05
N THR A 155 -0.61 1.46 12.54
CA THR A 155 0.60 0.72 12.82
C THR A 155 1.77 1.69 12.91
N TRP A 156 2.65 1.49 13.88
CA TRP A 156 3.76 2.40 14.14
C TRP A 156 5.11 1.75 13.97
N THR A 157 6.04 2.48 13.36
CA THR A 157 7.45 2.10 13.30
C THR A 157 8.35 3.27 13.63
N LEU A 158 9.46 3.00 14.34
CA LEU A 158 10.53 3.95 14.62
C LEU A 158 11.81 3.45 13.97
N ASN A 159 12.38 4.23 13.07
CA ASN A 159 13.55 3.86 12.27
C ASN A 159 13.37 2.53 11.51
N GLY A 160 12.14 2.22 11.08
CA GLY A 160 11.80 0.99 10.37
C GLY A 160 11.58 -0.24 11.26
N HIS A 161 11.72 -0.10 12.58
CA HIS A 161 11.45 -1.17 13.55
C HIS A 161 10.14 -0.94 14.30
N THR A 162 9.51 -2.01 14.78
CA THR A 162 8.34 -1.91 15.66
C THR A 162 8.68 -1.05 16.87
N VAL A 163 7.79 -0.11 17.21
CA VAL A 163 7.97 0.73 18.41
C VAL A 163 8.05 -0.19 19.64
N PRO A 164 9.07 -0.07 20.51
CA PRO A 164 9.19 -0.91 21.69
C PRO A 164 7.95 -0.74 22.59
N ASP A 165 7.39 -1.85 23.11
CA ASP A 165 6.26 -1.80 24.04
C ASP A 165 6.59 -0.91 25.25
N THR A 166 5.86 0.20 25.38
CA THR A 166 6.02 1.16 26.46
C THR A 166 4.96 0.94 27.53
N ASP A 167 5.41 0.42 28.67
CA ASP A 167 4.84 0.53 30.03
C ASP A 167 3.35 0.97 30.10
N GLY A 168 2.45 0.03 29.79
CA GLY A 168 1.04 0.11 30.20
C GLY A 168 0.04 0.70 29.21
N THR A 169 0.44 1.14 28.01
CA THR A 169 -0.56 1.46 26.96
C THR A 169 -0.59 0.34 25.93
N VAL A 170 -1.70 -0.39 25.89
CA VAL A 170 -1.96 -1.42 24.88
C VAL A 170 -1.86 -0.81 23.49
N GLY A 171 -1.01 -1.40 22.66
CA GLY A 171 -1.25 -1.49 21.23
C GLY A 171 -0.48 -0.49 20.37
N ASN A 172 0.58 -1.00 19.75
CA ASN A 172 1.01 -0.69 18.37
C ASN A 172 -0.12 -0.48 17.33
N GLU A 173 -1.37 -0.81 17.67
CA GLU A 173 -2.60 -0.66 16.88
C GLU A 173 -3.47 0.56 17.25
N THR A 174 -3.08 1.33 18.28
CA THR A 174 -3.80 2.55 18.67
C THR A 174 -3.37 3.75 17.82
N ASN A 175 -4.25 4.74 17.71
CA ASN A 175 -3.94 5.98 17.00
C ASN A 175 -3.04 6.93 17.82
N ILE A 176 -2.64 6.56 19.04
CA ILE A 176 -1.83 7.36 19.96
C ILE A 176 -0.77 6.48 20.62
N ILE A 177 0.50 6.88 20.53
CA ILE A 177 1.60 6.20 21.22
C ILE A 177 2.36 7.17 22.11
N THR A 178 3.02 6.64 23.14
CA THR A 178 3.89 7.41 24.04
C THR A 178 5.32 6.91 23.93
N LEU A 179 6.22 7.78 23.50
CA LEU A 179 7.64 7.49 23.34
C LEU A 179 8.41 7.87 24.62
N ARG A 180 9.31 6.98 25.06
CA ARG A 180 10.21 7.23 26.19
C ARG A 180 11.16 8.40 25.92
N LYS A 181 11.70 8.96 27.00
CA LYS A 181 12.66 10.06 26.96
C LYS A 181 13.89 9.70 26.12
N GLY A 182 14.37 10.65 25.33
CA GLY A 182 15.64 10.51 24.60
C GLY A 182 15.57 9.67 23.31
N LEU A 183 14.39 9.18 22.93
CA LEU A 183 14.21 8.57 21.61
C LEU A 183 14.29 9.64 20.52
N SER A 184 14.97 9.30 19.44
CA SER A 184 15.08 10.12 18.25
C SER A 184 15.09 9.26 17.00
N GLY A 185 14.65 9.83 15.90
CA GLY A 185 14.64 9.16 14.60
C GLY A 185 13.35 9.34 13.84
N CYS A 186 13.22 8.61 12.73
CA CYS A 186 12.07 8.70 11.84
C CYS A 186 10.92 7.83 12.35
N LEU A 187 9.88 8.48 12.88
CA LEU A 187 8.65 7.83 13.27
C LEU A 187 7.71 7.78 12.06
N ARG A 188 7.15 6.61 11.78
CA ARG A 188 6.17 6.39 10.71
C ARG A 188 4.88 5.83 11.30
N CYS A 189 3.77 6.46 10.93
CA CYS A 189 2.42 5.94 11.13
C CYS A 189 1.91 5.43 9.79
N ASP A 190 1.60 4.13 9.73
CA ASP A 190 0.87 3.49 8.66
C ASP A 190 -0.60 3.41 9.07
N VAL A 191 -1.48 3.85 8.17
CA VAL A 191 -2.93 3.88 8.35
C VAL A 191 -3.55 3.06 7.23
N ARG A 192 -4.35 2.07 7.60
CA ARG A 192 -4.95 1.15 6.62
C ARG A 192 -6.39 0.81 6.96
N ASN A 193 -7.15 0.46 5.94
CA ASN A 193 -8.38 -0.32 6.05
C ASN A 193 -8.36 -1.43 4.99
N ASN A 194 -9.51 -2.06 4.70
CA ASN A 194 -9.53 -3.17 3.77
C ASN A 194 -9.33 -2.74 2.30
N VAL A 195 -9.51 -1.46 2.00
CA VAL A 195 -9.53 -0.93 0.62
C VAL A 195 -8.36 0.02 0.31
N SER A 196 -7.61 0.46 1.31
CA SER A 196 -6.57 1.47 1.12
C SER A 196 -5.54 1.50 2.25
N ASN A 197 -4.35 1.96 1.90
CA ASN A 197 -3.23 2.14 2.83
C ASN A 197 -2.52 3.47 2.53
N LYS A 198 -2.26 4.27 3.56
CA LYS A 198 -1.45 5.49 3.48
C LYS A 198 -0.55 5.57 4.70
N HIS A 199 0.51 6.36 4.60
CA HIS A 199 1.42 6.56 5.72
C HIS A 199 1.90 8.00 5.80
N LYS A 200 2.36 8.39 6.98
CA LYS A 200 3.06 9.65 7.20
C LYS A 200 4.26 9.38 8.10
N SER A 201 5.38 10.03 7.79
CA SER A 201 6.59 9.98 8.59
C SER A 201 6.96 11.38 9.09
N THR A 202 7.54 11.42 10.29
CA THR A 202 8.10 12.63 10.90
C THR A 202 9.37 12.28 11.67
N GLU A 203 10.32 13.20 11.70
CA GLU A 203 11.48 13.09 12.58
C GLU A 203 11.08 13.48 14.01
N ILE A 204 11.27 12.56 14.95
CA ILE A 204 11.19 12.83 16.38
C ILE A 204 12.58 13.23 16.86
N LYS A 205 12.66 14.39 17.50
CA LYS A 205 13.87 14.90 18.14
C LYS A 205 13.80 14.64 19.64
N PRO A 206 14.95 14.46 20.31
CA PRO A 206 14.99 14.49 21.77
C PRO A 206 14.39 15.82 22.25
N PHE A 207 13.64 15.75 23.35
CA PHE A 207 12.94 16.89 23.91
C PHE A 207 13.88 18.08 24.16
N PRO A 208 13.48 19.32 23.79
CA PRO A 208 14.24 20.51 24.13
C PRO A 208 14.38 20.59 25.65
N GLY A 209 15.62 20.57 26.12
CA GLY A 209 15.92 20.62 27.53
C GLY A 209 16.20 19.27 28.20
N PHE A 210 16.36 18.19 27.43
CA PHE A 210 17.02 16.97 27.93
C PHE A 210 18.33 16.74 27.18
N ARG A 211 19.42 16.50 27.90
CA ARG A 211 20.73 16.12 27.32
C ARG A 211 21.12 14.73 27.77
N LEU A 212 21.88 14.02 26.94
CA LEU A 212 22.54 12.79 27.36
C LEU A 212 23.75 13.19 28.20
N ALA A 213 23.72 12.91 29.50
CA ALA A 213 24.93 12.95 30.31
C ALA A 213 25.80 11.75 29.93
N ASP A 214 26.97 12.04 29.37
CA ASP A 214 28.06 11.10 29.13
C ASP A 214 29.21 11.53 30.06
N CYS A 215 29.33 10.88 31.21
CA CYS A 215 30.36 11.20 32.19
C CYS A 215 30.90 9.93 32.84
N THR A 216 32.14 10.00 33.34
CA THR A 216 32.77 8.89 34.06
C THR A 216 32.91 9.29 35.53
N LEU A 217 32.21 8.60 36.42
CA LEU A 217 32.28 8.82 37.87
C LEU A 217 32.97 7.62 38.52
N ASN A 218 34.09 7.85 39.23
CA ASN A 218 34.87 6.78 39.87
C ASN A 218 35.17 5.58 38.94
N GLY A 219 35.56 5.86 37.69
CA GLY A 219 35.86 4.84 36.69
C GLY A 219 34.66 4.16 36.03
N THR A 220 33.42 4.49 36.42
CA THR A 220 32.18 3.94 35.82
C THR A 220 31.60 4.93 34.80
N LYS A 221 31.32 4.47 33.58
CA LYS A 221 30.64 5.27 32.56
C LYS A 221 29.15 5.37 32.86
N ILE A 222 28.62 6.58 32.86
CA ILE A 222 27.21 6.89 33.07
C ILE A 222 26.66 7.47 31.77
N PHE A 223 25.61 6.83 31.22
CA PHE A 223 24.84 7.30 30.08
C PHE A 223 23.38 7.49 30.51
N LYS A 224 22.99 8.73 30.83
CA LYS A 224 21.64 9.01 31.35
C LYS A 224 21.08 10.30 30.77
N TRP A 225 19.80 10.27 30.39
CA TRP A 225 19.08 11.48 30.00
C TRP A 225 18.71 12.31 31.23
N VAL A 226 19.06 13.58 31.20
CA VAL A 226 18.96 14.54 32.32
C VAL A 226 18.32 15.83 31.84
N ASP A 227 17.55 16.48 32.71
CA ASP A 227 16.96 17.80 32.44
C ASP A 227 18.06 18.86 32.43
N THR A 228 18.07 19.74 31.43
CA THR A 228 19.03 20.84 31.29
C THR A 228 18.84 21.95 32.31
N THR A 229 17.69 22.02 32.96
CA THR A 229 17.46 22.96 34.07
C THR A 229 18.08 22.48 35.37
N ASP A 230 18.40 21.19 35.47
CA ASP A 230 19.08 20.60 36.61
C ASP A 230 20.61 20.73 36.40
N ASN A 231 21.19 21.79 36.96
CA ASN A 231 22.61 22.13 36.80
C ASN A 231 23.57 21.17 37.55
N SER A 232 23.07 20.00 37.98
CA SER A 232 23.73 19.02 38.84
C SER A 232 24.43 17.89 38.06
N LEU A 233 24.98 18.20 36.88
CA LEU A 233 25.62 17.19 36.03
C LEU A 233 27.05 16.91 36.48
N CYS A 234 27.25 15.70 37.02
CA CYS A 234 28.55 15.05 37.28
C CYS A 234 29.63 15.99 37.83
N VAL A 235 29.42 16.51 39.04
CA VAL A 235 30.42 17.36 39.72
C VAL A 235 31.34 16.47 40.55
N ASP A 236 32.59 16.28 40.10
CA ASP A 236 33.69 15.91 41.00
C ASP A 236 34.02 17.13 41.90
N PRO A 237 34.44 16.95 43.18
CA PRO A 237 34.34 18.00 44.18
C PRO A 237 35.06 19.29 43.76
N THR A 238 34.25 20.35 43.80
CA THR A 238 34.43 21.72 43.34
C THR A 238 35.80 22.37 43.60
N PHE A 239 36.34 23.03 42.57
CA PHE A 239 37.08 24.29 42.73
C PHE A 239 36.54 25.32 41.73
N VAL A 240 36.00 26.43 42.26
CA VAL A 240 35.40 27.60 41.56
C VAL A 240 36.53 28.58 41.21
N PRO A 241 36.60 29.23 40.02
CA PRO A 241 35.85 30.48 39.79
C PRO A 241 35.33 30.81 38.35
N LEU A 242 34.13 31.41 38.36
CA LEU A 242 33.53 32.51 37.58
C LEU A 242 34.13 32.96 36.22
N ALA A 243 33.33 32.88 35.14
CA ALA A 243 33.10 33.97 34.18
C ALA A 243 31.92 33.69 33.22
N THR A 244 31.15 34.74 32.97
CA THR A 244 29.98 34.93 32.08
C THR A 244 30.34 34.92 30.59
N VAL A 245 29.53 34.32 29.71
CA VAL A 245 29.31 34.78 28.32
C VAL A 245 27.89 34.43 27.84
N THR A 246 27.25 35.44 27.22
CA THR A 246 25.94 35.48 26.55
C THR A 246 26.08 35.11 25.06
N GLU A 247 24.98 34.62 24.45
CA GLU A 247 24.59 34.60 23.01
C GLU A 247 24.29 33.18 22.49
N ALA A 248 23.45 32.90 21.50
CA ALA A 248 22.32 33.56 20.83
C ALA A 248 21.72 32.45 19.93
N SER A 249 20.40 32.23 19.91
CA SER A 249 19.79 31.17 19.08
C SER A 249 19.46 31.67 17.67
N SER A 250 20.05 31.03 16.65
CA SER A 250 19.64 31.21 15.26
C SER A 250 18.56 30.19 14.88
N VAL A 251 17.36 30.67 14.58
CA VAL A 251 16.24 29.90 14.02
C VAL A 251 16.52 29.62 12.54
N ARG A 252 16.34 28.37 12.09
CA ARG A 252 16.41 27.97 10.67
C ARG A 252 15.12 27.25 10.28
N ASN A 253 14.62 27.57 9.08
CA ASN A 253 13.22 27.49 8.63
C ASN A 253 12.68 26.06 8.34
N ASP A 254 11.34 25.95 8.45
CA ASP A 254 10.43 24.79 8.37
C ASP A 254 10.41 23.94 7.07
N LEU A 255 11.32 24.17 6.12
CA LEU A 255 11.30 23.46 4.82
C LEU A 255 12.25 22.25 4.74
N ASP A 256 13.12 22.03 5.72
CA ASP A 256 14.09 20.92 5.76
C ASP A 256 13.56 19.64 6.45
N GLN A 257 12.40 19.68 7.12
CA GLN A 257 11.98 18.61 8.04
C GLN A 257 11.46 17.34 7.34
N GLN A 258 11.02 17.44 6.08
CA GLN A 258 10.58 16.30 5.28
C GLN A 258 11.78 15.51 4.70
N ASP A 259 12.94 16.15 4.47
CA ASP A 259 14.10 15.54 3.79
C ASP A 259 14.92 14.59 4.68
N SER A 260 14.86 14.72 6.01
CA SER A 260 15.64 13.86 6.94
C SER A 260 15.18 12.39 6.90
N CYS A 261 13.87 12.14 6.88
CA CYS A 261 13.31 10.78 6.83
C CYS A 261 13.56 10.07 5.49
N HIS A 262 13.68 10.81 4.38
CA HIS A 262 13.95 10.22 3.05
C HIS A 262 15.38 9.68 2.90
N ARG A 263 16.35 10.14 3.70
CA ARG A 263 17.74 9.67 3.58
C ARG A 263 17.94 8.20 4.01
N CYS A 264 17.06 7.63 4.82
CA CYS A 264 17.12 6.21 5.18
C CYS A 264 16.62 5.26 4.08
N SER A 265 15.89 5.74 3.05
CA SER A 265 15.39 4.87 1.96
C SER A 265 16.34 4.79 0.75
N ALA A 266 17.41 5.59 0.71
CA ALA A 266 18.33 5.66 -0.44
C ALA A 266 19.13 4.37 -0.69
N LEU A 267 19.16 3.43 0.26
CA LEU A 267 19.72 2.10 0.06
C LEU A 267 18.81 1.19 -0.79
N TRP A 268 17.49 1.42 -0.79
CA TRP A 268 16.52 0.60 -1.53
C TRP A 268 16.42 1.00 -3.01
N ILE A 269 16.57 2.30 -3.30
CA ILE A 269 16.51 2.83 -4.68
C ILE A 269 17.61 2.23 -5.55
N ASN A 270 18.82 2.05 -4.99
CA ASN A 270 19.95 1.43 -5.69
C ASN A 270 19.69 -0.05 -6.01
N ILE A 271 19.03 -0.79 -5.11
CA ILE A 271 18.71 -2.21 -5.32
C ILE A 271 17.66 -2.38 -6.43
N ILE A 272 16.64 -1.53 -6.45
CA ILE A 272 15.61 -1.53 -7.51
C ILE A 272 16.24 -1.20 -8.86
N TYR A 273 17.13 -0.21 -8.92
CA TYR A 273 17.79 0.19 -10.17
C TYR A 273 18.63 -0.95 -10.77
N VAL A 274 19.39 -1.66 -9.93
CA VAL A 274 20.19 -2.82 -10.34
C VAL A 274 19.30 -3.97 -10.84
N LYS A 275 18.18 -4.25 -10.15
CA LYS A 275 17.24 -5.31 -10.55
C LYS A 275 16.47 -5.00 -11.82
N CYS A 276 16.07 -3.74 -12.02
CA CYS A 276 15.45 -3.30 -13.27
C CYS A 276 16.44 -3.43 -14.45
N ALA A 277 17.71 -3.09 -14.26
CA ALA A 277 18.73 -3.24 -15.30
C ALA A 277 18.91 -4.71 -15.72
N GLU A 278 18.93 -5.66 -14.78
CA GLU A 278 18.98 -7.10 -15.08
C GLU A 278 17.79 -7.55 -15.95
N ILE A 279 16.57 -7.10 -15.62
CA ILE A 279 15.35 -7.43 -16.39
C ILE A 279 15.40 -6.82 -17.80
N PHE A 280 15.83 -5.57 -17.94
CA PHE A 280 15.96 -4.91 -19.24
C PHE A 280 16.98 -5.62 -20.15
N ILE A 281 18.11 -6.08 -19.59
CA ILE A 281 19.11 -6.85 -20.34
C ILE A 281 18.51 -8.18 -20.82
N LEU A 282 17.80 -8.89 -19.95
CA LEU A 282 17.14 -10.15 -20.32
C LEU A 282 16.10 -9.95 -21.42
N LEU A 283 15.27 -8.91 -21.34
CA LEU A 283 14.29 -8.58 -22.38
C LEU A 283 14.96 -8.25 -23.72
N ALA A 284 16.04 -7.49 -23.71
CA ALA A 284 16.80 -7.17 -24.91
C ALA A 284 17.41 -8.42 -25.56
N VAL A 285 17.95 -9.35 -24.76
CA VAL A 285 18.47 -10.64 -25.24
C VAL A 285 17.35 -11.51 -25.81
N CYS A 286 16.20 -11.59 -25.13
CA CYS A 286 15.01 -12.32 -25.62
C CYS A 286 14.47 -11.74 -26.94
N LEU A 287 14.36 -10.43 -27.04
CA LEU A 287 13.92 -9.77 -28.28
C LEU A 287 14.94 -9.93 -29.41
N GLY A 288 16.24 -9.82 -29.12
CA GLY A 288 17.31 -10.03 -30.09
C GLY A 288 17.36 -11.47 -30.61
N SER A 289 17.25 -12.45 -29.72
CA SER A 289 17.18 -13.88 -30.08
C SER A 289 15.91 -14.23 -30.85
N TYR A 290 14.76 -13.66 -30.47
CA TYR A 290 13.51 -13.80 -31.23
C TYR A 290 13.63 -13.20 -32.65
N TRP A 291 14.20 -12.00 -32.77
CA TRP A 291 14.43 -11.36 -34.07
C TRP A 291 15.39 -12.16 -34.94
N PHE A 292 16.47 -12.69 -34.35
CA PHE A 292 17.43 -13.53 -35.04
C PHE A 292 16.79 -14.85 -35.52
N TYR A 293 16.00 -15.50 -34.68
CA TYR A 293 15.23 -16.70 -35.01
C TYR A 293 14.24 -16.43 -36.16
N ARG A 294 13.50 -15.32 -36.09
CA ARG A 294 12.56 -14.89 -37.14
C ARG A 294 13.28 -14.63 -38.46
N ARG A 295 14.44 -13.96 -38.43
CA ARG A 295 15.23 -13.70 -39.63
C ARG A 295 15.73 -14.99 -40.28
N LYS A 296 16.15 -15.98 -39.49
CA LYS A 296 16.64 -17.28 -39.98
C LYS A 296 15.51 -18.13 -40.60
N THR A 297 14.34 -18.14 -39.97
CA THR A 297 13.15 -18.88 -40.44
C THR A 297 12.50 -18.27 -41.68
N VAL A 298 12.52 -16.93 -41.82
CA VAL A 298 12.07 -16.25 -43.04
C VAL A 298 13.10 -16.41 -44.17
N GLY A 299 14.40 -16.41 -43.85
CA GLY A 299 15.47 -16.67 -44.82
C GLY A 299 15.44 -18.09 -45.41
N SER A 300 15.16 -19.10 -44.59
CA SER A 300 15.06 -20.49 -45.08
C SER A 300 13.86 -20.73 -46.00
N ARG A 301 12.75 -20.02 -45.80
CA ARG A 301 11.54 -20.14 -46.63
C ARG A 301 11.69 -19.46 -48.00
N ALA A 302 12.58 -18.48 -48.15
CA ALA A 302 12.87 -17.84 -49.44
C ALA A 302 13.77 -18.72 -50.34
N SER A 303 14.67 -19.51 -49.75
CA SER A 303 15.52 -20.46 -50.50
C SER A 303 14.75 -21.69 -51.02
N GLU A 304 13.68 -22.11 -50.35
CA GLU A 304 12.89 -23.30 -50.73
C GLU A 304 11.88 -23.01 -51.85
N VAL A 305 11.53 -21.74 -52.09
CA VAL A 305 10.65 -21.34 -53.21
C VAL A 305 11.42 -21.23 -54.54
N SER A 306 12.75 -21.13 -54.52
CA SER A 306 13.56 -21.00 -55.76
C SER A 306 13.92 -22.34 -56.44
N SER A 307 13.62 -23.48 -55.83
CA SER A 307 14.03 -24.81 -56.34
C SER A 307 12.90 -25.66 -56.93
N VAL A 308 11.70 -25.11 -57.14
CA VAL A 308 10.52 -25.89 -57.59
C VAL A 308 10.08 -25.60 -59.04
N ASP A 309 10.65 -24.59 -59.72
CA ASP A 309 10.13 -24.12 -61.02
C ASP A 309 10.77 -24.73 -62.30
N HIS A 310 11.41 -25.90 -62.24
CA HIS A 310 11.98 -26.54 -63.44
C HIS A 310 11.82 -28.07 -63.49
N VAL A 311 10.59 -28.58 -63.58
CA VAL A 311 10.27 -29.81 -64.33
C VAL A 311 8.80 -29.73 -64.74
N TRP A 312 8.52 -29.60 -66.03
CA TRP A 312 7.38 -30.16 -66.81
C TRP A 312 7.38 -29.50 -68.20
N ASN A 313 8.07 -30.16 -69.15
CA ASN A 313 7.78 -30.18 -70.58
C ASN A 313 8.40 -31.44 -71.17
#